data_AF-A0AAP8LA43-F1
#
_entry.id   AF-A0AAP8LA43-F1
#
_cell.length_a   1.000
_cell.length_b   1.000
_cell.length_c   1.000
_cell.angle_alpha   90.00
_cell.angle_beta   90.00
_cell.angle_gamma   90.00
#
_symmetry.space_group_name_H-M   'P 1'
#
loop_
_entity.id
_entity.type
_entity.pdbx_description
1 polymer ?
#
loop_
_entity_poly.entity_id
_entity_poly.type
_entity_poly.pdbx_seq_one_letter_code
_entity_poly.pdbx_strand_id
1 'polypeptide(L)'
;MVFTGASILYIGWFGFNAGSASAANGIAALAFLNTVVATAGAILSWTFAEWVLRGKPSLLGACSGMIAGLVAVTPAAGTVGVGGALIIGLVGGVAGLWG
;
A
#
# COMPACT_ATOMS: atom_id res chain seq x y z
N MET A 1 -4.66 8.32 17.38
CA MET A 1 -3.21 8.22 17.08
C MET A 1 -2.88 7.26 15.93
N VAL A 2 -3.70 6.24 15.64
CA VAL A 2 -3.46 5.27 14.54
C VAL A 2 -3.24 5.95 13.19
N PHE A 3 -4.12 6.87 12.78
CA PHE A 3 -3.98 7.56 11.49
C PHE A 3 -2.66 8.33 11.36
N THR A 4 -2.25 9.04 12.41
CA THR A 4 -0.96 9.75 12.43
C THR A 4 0.21 8.77 12.29
N GLY A 5 0.18 7.65 13.02
CA GLY A 5 1.19 6.60 12.89
C GLY A 5 1.24 5.98 11.49
N ALA A 6 0.07 5.65 10.91
CA ALA A 6 -0.03 5.12 9.55
C ALA A 6 0.49 6.13 8.52
N SER A 7 0.22 7.43 8.71
CA SER A 7 0.73 8.50 7.84
C SER A 7 2.25 8.62 7.91
N ILE A 8 2.84 8.55 9.11
CA ILE A 8 4.30 8.54 9.29
C ILE A 8 4.91 7.31 8.59
N LEU A 9 4.30 6.13 8.76
CA LEU A 9 4.74 4.90 8.11
C LEU A 9 4.66 5.03 6.58
N TYR A 10 3.56 5.54 6.04
CA TYR A 10 3.40 5.76 4.60
C TYR A 10 4.48 6.66 4.02
N ILE A 11 4.73 7.82 4.66
CA ILE A 11 5.78 8.74 4.20
C ILE A 11 7.16 8.10 4.32
N GLY A 12 7.44 7.42 5.43
CA GLY A 12 8.70 6.70 5.62
C GLY A 12 8.92 5.57 4.62
N TRP A 13 7.85 4.92 4.16
CA TRP A 13 7.92 3.80 3.22
C TRP A 13 8.38 4.19 1.83
N PHE A 14 8.23 5.46 1.43
CA PHE A 14 8.86 5.95 0.20
C PHE A 14 10.38 5.84 0.27
N GLY A 15 10.98 6.23 1.40
CA GLY A 15 12.41 6.06 1.63
C GLY A 15 12.81 4.58 1.67
N PHE A 16 11.98 3.74 2.30
CA PHE A 16 12.21 2.30 2.37
C PHE A 16 12.24 1.64 0.98
N ASN A 17 11.22 1.88 0.15
CA ASN A 17 11.10 1.24 -1.17
C ASN A 17 11.96 1.92 -2.25
N ALA A 18 11.86 3.25 -2.41
CA ALA A 18 12.61 3.96 -3.44
C ALA A 18 14.10 4.04 -3.10
N GLY A 19 14.45 4.20 -1.82
CA GLY A 19 15.83 4.22 -1.34
C GLY A 19 16.54 2.87 -1.51
N SER A 20 15.81 1.76 -1.58
CA SER A 20 16.38 0.43 -1.88
C SER A 20 17.05 0.35 -3.26
N ALA A 21 16.74 1.28 -4.17
CA ALA A 21 17.44 1.41 -5.45
C ALA A 21 18.87 1.97 -5.33
N SER A 22 19.25 2.51 -4.16
CA SER A 22 20.58 3.07 -3.83
C SER A 22 21.07 4.20 -4.75
N ALA A 23 20.21 4.73 -5.61
CA ALA A 23 20.49 5.83 -6.52
C ALA A 23 19.19 6.51 -6.97
N ALA A 24 19.26 7.80 -7.31
CA ALA A 24 18.15 8.54 -7.90
C ALA A 24 18.05 8.23 -9.40
N ASN A 25 17.34 7.15 -9.75
CA ASN A 25 17.21 6.66 -11.12
C ASN A 25 15.78 6.19 -11.44
N GLY A 26 15.59 5.60 -12.63
CA GLY A 26 14.28 5.10 -13.07
C GLY A 26 13.69 4.00 -12.18
N ILE A 27 14.52 3.18 -11.52
CA ILE A 27 14.05 2.14 -10.60
C ILE A 27 13.52 2.79 -9.31
N ALA A 28 14.23 3.78 -8.76
CA ALA A 28 13.75 4.54 -7.60
C ALA A 28 12.41 5.23 -7.90
N ALA A 29 12.29 5.86 -9.07
CA ALA A 29 11.05 6.51 -9.51
C ALA A 29 9.90 5.50 -9.65
N LEU A 30 10.16 4.34 -10.24
CA LEU A 30 9.19 3.25 -10.36
C LEU A 30 8.75 2.73 -8.99
N ALA A 31 9.70 2.47 -8.08
CA ALA A 31 9.43 2.00 -6.73
C ALA A 31 8.63 3.01 -5.91
N PHE A 32 8.92 4.30 -6.06
CA PHE A 32 8.13 5.36 -5.46
C PHE A 32 6.68 5.32 -5.96
N LEU A 33 6.49 5.29 -7.28
CA LEU A 33 5.15 5.28 -7.89
C LEU A 33 4.36 4.01 -7.52
N ASN A 34 5.01 2.84 -7.55
CA ASN A 34 4.41 1.58 -7.15
C ASN A 34 3.98 1.59 -5.67
N THR A 35 4.74 2.26 -4.80
CA THR A 35 4.38 2.45 -3.40
C THR A 35 3.10 3.27 -3.27
N VAL A 36 2.94 4.36 -4.03
CA VAL A 36 1.68 5.15 -4.06
C VAL A 36 0.51 4.27 -4.50
N VAL A 37 0.66 3.61 -5.65
CA VAL A 37 -0.44 2.94 -6.33
C VAL A 37 -0.90 1.69 -5.58
N ALA A 38 0.03 0.88 -5.06
CA ALA A 38 -0.32 -0.29 -4.27
C ALA A 38 -1.00 0.09 -2.95
N THR A 39 -0.51 1.13 -2.27
CA THR A 39 -1.13 1.63 -1.03
C THR A 39 -2.55 2.12 -1.29
N ALA A 40 -2.76 2.91 -2.34
CA ALA A 40 -4.09 3.39 -2.72
C ALA A 40 -5.04 2.22 -3.04
N GLY A 41 -4.58 1.24 -3.83
CA GLY A 41 -5.34 0.03 -4.14
C GLY A 41 -5.72 -0.76 -2.89
N ALA A 42 -4.81 -0.90 -1.94
CA ALA A 42 -5.07 -1.62 -0.69
C ALA A 42 -6.05 -0.89 0.24
N ILE A 43 -5.96 0.44 0.35
CA ILE A 43 -6.94 1.25 1.10
C ILE A 43 -8.33 1.08 0.49
N LEU A 44 -8.46 1.22 -0.82
CA LEU A 44 -9.75 1.12 -1.52
C LEU A 44 -10.35 -0.27 -1.38
N SER A 45 -9.57 -1.32 -1.64
CA SER A 45 -10.04 -2.70 -1.56
C SER A 45 -10.39 -3.13 -0.12
N TRP A 46 -9.59 -2.75 0.88
CA TRP A 46 -9.92 -3.00 2.28
C TRP A 46 -11.21 -2.29 2.66
N THR A 47 -11.30 -0.99 2.36
CA THR A 47 -12.46 -0.16 2.74
C THR A 47 -13.73 -0.66 2.07
N PHE A 48 -13.64 -1.06 0.81
CA PHE A 48 -14.76 -1.65 0.07
C PHE A 48 -15.16 -3.02 0.64
N ALA A 49 -14.21 -3.91 0.87
CA ALA A 49 -14.49 -5.24 1.44
C ALA A 49 -15.05 -5.13 2.87
N GLU A 50 -14.51 -4.24 3.69
CA GLU A 50 -15.02 -3.93 5.03
C GLU A 50 -16.47 -3.43 4.95
N TRP A 51 -16.76 -2.53 4.00
CA TRP A 51 -18.12 -2.03 3.80
C TRP A 51 -19.08 -3.17 3.43
N VAL A 52 -18.72 -4.04 2.48
CA VAL A 52 -19.57 -5.17 2.09
C VAL A 52 -19.80 -6.13 3.25
N LEU A 53 -18.77 -6.44 4.05
CA LEU A 53 -18.84 -7.42 5.13
C LEU A 53 -19.47 -6.87 6.43
N ARG A 54 -19.30 -5.58 6.71
CA ARG A 54 -19.65 -4.95 7.99
C ARG A 54 -20.69 -3.83 7.87
N GLY A 55 -21.15 -3.52 6.66
CA GLY A 55 -22.18 -2.52 6.36
C GLY A 55 -21.71 -1.06 6.39
N LYS A 56 -20.47 -0.78 6.82
CA LYS A 56 -19.88 0.57 6.78
C LYS A 56 -18.34 0.53 6.78
N PRO A 57 -17.67 1.50 6.14
CA PRO A 57 -16.23 1.65 6.22
C PRO A 57 -15.78 2.25 7.58
N SER A 58 -14.52 2.03 7.95
CA SER A 58 -13.92 2.61 9.15
C SER A 58 -12.54 3.25 8.88
N LEU A 59 -12.18 4.24 9.70
CA LEU A 59 -10.83 4.85 9.64
C LEU A 59 -9.74 3.84 9.96
N LEU A 60 -10.01 2.93 10.92
CA LEU A 60 -9.07 1.87 11.27
C LEU A 60 -8.86 0.94 10.08
N GLY A 61 -9.94 0.55 9.38
CA GLY A 61 -9.88 -0.27 8.18
C GLY A 61 -9.06 0.39 7.07
N ALA A 62 -9.29 1.68 6.79
CA ALA A 62 -8.48 2.42 5.83
C ALA A 62 -6.99 2.46 6.22
N CYS A 63 -6.67 2.66 7.51
CA CYS A 63 -5.29 2.61 7.99
C CYS A 63 -4.68 1.20 7.88
N SER A 64 -5.44 0.14 8.17
CA SER A 64 -4.98 -1.24 8.00
C SER A 64 -4.72 -1.58 6.53
N GLY A 65 -5.61 -1.17 5.63
CA GLY A 65 -5.43 -1.28 4.18
C GLY A 65 -4.17 -0.55 3.70
N MET A 66 -3.90 0.64 4.24
CA MET A 66 -2.65 1.37 3.95
C MET A 66 -1.42 0.52 4.29
N ILE A 67 -1.35 -0.06 5.50
CA ILE A 67 -0.22 -0.90 5.90
C ILE A 67 -0.16 -2.19 5.09
N ALA A 68 -1.29 -2.83 4.81
CA ALA A 68 -1.35 -4.05 4.01
C ALA A 68 -0.79 -3.85 2.60
N GLY A 69 -1.13 -2.74 1.93
CA GLY A 69 -0.60 -2.40 0.62
C GLY A 69 0.90 -2.13 0.62
N LEU A 70 1.37 -1.37 1.62
CA LEU A 70 2.79 -1.07 1.81
C LEU A 70 3.61 -2.35 2.01
N VAL A 71 3.17 -3.24 2.88
CA VAL A 71 3.82 -4.54 3.13
C VAL A 71 3.79 -5.40 1.86
N ALA A 72 2.65 -5.51 1.19
CA ALA A 72 2.49 -6.36 0.02
C ALA A 72 3.36 -5.94 -1.17
N VAL A 73 3.53 -4.64 -1.42
CA VAL A 73 4.32 -4.15 -2.56
C VAL A 73 5.83 -4.14 -2.30
N THR A 74 6.25 -4.13 -1.04
CA THR A 74 7.66 -4.03 -0.64
C THR A 74 8.62 -4.96 -1.42
N PRO A 75 8.36 -6.28 -1.55
CA PRO A 75 9.27 -7.16 -2.29
C PRO A 75 9.28 -6.93 -3.81
N ALA A 76 8.29 -6.20 -4.34
CA ALA A 76 8.07 -6.02 -5.77
C ALA A 76 8.23 -4.56 -6.24
N ALA A 77 8.48 -3.61 -5.33
CA ALA A 77 8.35 -2.18 -5.60
C ALA A 77 9.18 -1.72 -6.80
N GLY A 78 10.41 -2.19 -6.96
CA GLY A 78 11.31 -1.82 -8.07
C GLY A 78 11.21 -2.69 -9.33
N THR A 79 10.38 -3.73 -9.35
CA THR A 79 10.42 -4.77 -10.40
C THR A 79 9.12 -4.91 -11.18
N VAL A 80 7.96 -4.63 -10.57
CA VAL A 80 6.67 -4.69 -11.28
C VAL A 80 6.34 -3.37 -11.97
N GLY A 81 5.54 -3.44 -13.03
CA GLY A 81 4.91 -2.24 -13.58
C GLY A 81 3.80 -1.71 -12.68
N VAL A 82 3.35 -0.47 -12.93
CA VAL A 82 2.33 0.23 -12.15
C VAL A 82 1.01 -0.55 -12.04
N GLY A 83 0.58 -1.21 -13.14
CA GLY A 83 -0.60 -2.07 -13.12
C GLY A 83 -0.43 -3.29 -12.20
N GLY A 84 0.77 -3.86 -12.15
CA GLY A 84 1.10 -4.95 -11.21
C GLY A 84 1.06 -4.47 -9.77
N ALA A 85 1.58 -3.28 -9.47
CA ALA A 85 1.49 -2.68 -8.14
C ALA A 85 0.03 -2.45 -7.70
N LEU A 86 -0.85 -2.00 -8.61
CA LEU A 86 -2.28 -1.86 -8.32
C LEU A 86 -2.91 -3.21 -7.95
N ILE A 87 -2.63 -4.26 -8.72
CA ILE A 87 -3.15 -5.62 -8.45
C ILE A 87 -2.63 -6.12 -7.10
N ILE A 88 -1.34 -5.97 -6.80
CA ILE A 88 -0.76 -6.33 -5.51
C ILE A 88 -1.44 -5.57 -4.37
N GLY A 89 -1.69 -4.28 -4.55
CA GLY A 89 -2.41 -3.46 -3.58
C GLY A 89 -3.83 -3.96 -3.32
N LEU A 90 -4.61 -4.16 -4.38
CA LEU A 90 -5.99 -4.65 -4.29
C LEU A 90 -6.06 -6.02 -3.59
N VAL A 91 -5.20 -6.96 -3.99
CA VAL A 91 -5.15 -8.30 -3.37
C VAL A 91 -4.65 -8.23 -1.93
N GLY A 92 -3.60 -7.44 -1.67
CA GLY A 92 -3.03 -7.25 -0.33
C GLY A 92 -4.02 -6.62 0.65
N GLY A 93 -4.80 -5.63 0.21
CA GLY A 93 -5.84 -5.00 1.02
C GLY A 93 -6.99 -5.95 1.36
N VAL A 94 -7.46 -6.76 0.40
CA VAL A 94 -8.45 -7.81 0.70
C VAL A 94 -7.83 -8.86 1.61
N ALA A 95 -6.68 -9.43 1.28
CA ALA A 95 -6.06 -10.51 2.05
C ALA A 95 -5.78 -10.11 3.50
N GLY A 96 -5.29 -8.89 3.73
CA GLY A 96 -5.04 -8.37 5.06
C GLY A 96 -6.30 -8.20 5.91
N LEU A 97 -7.49 -8.06 5.32
CA LEU A 97 -8.75 -7.98 6.07
C LEU A 97 -9.13 -9.33 6.72
N TRP A 98 -8.65 -10.44 6.16
CA TRP A 98 -9.00 -11.81 6.59
C TRP A 98 -7.90 -12.49 7.44
N GLY A 99 -6.69 -11.93 7.48
CA GLY A 99 -5.50 -12.49 8.13
C GLY A 99 -5.07 -11.73 9.37
#